data_AF-A0A9L0R342-F1
#
_entry.id   AF-A0A9L0R342-F1
#
_cell.length_a   1.000
_cell.length_b   1.000
_cell.length_c   1.000
_cell.angle_alpha   90.00
_cell.angle_beta   90.00
_cell.angle_gamma   90.00
#
_symmetry.space_group_name_H-M   'P 1'
#
loop_
_entity.id
_entity.type
_entity.pdbx_description
1 polymer ?
#
loop_
_entity_poly.entity_id
_entity_poly.type
_entity_poly.pdbx_seq_one_letter_code
_entity_poly.pdbx_strand_id
1 'polypeptide(L)'
;MAKVAKDLNPGVQKMSLGQQQSARGVPCLRCKGTCSGFEPHPWRKICKSCKCSQEDHCLSSDLEDDRKIGRLLMDSKYSTLTARVKGGDGIRIYKRNRMIMTNPIATGKDPTFDTITYEWAPPGVTQKLGLQYMDLIPKEKQPVTGTEGAHYRRRQLMRQLPIYDQDPSRCRGLLENELKLMEEFVKQYKSEALGVGEVALPGQGGLPKEEGKQQEKPEGTETAAPTANGSIADPSKEYVCEFCKGAAPADSPVVYSDRAGYDKQWHPACFVCVKCAEPLVDLIYFWKDNAPWCGRHYCESMRPRCSGCDEIWKLRHKAIKQSHATGKYLSENS
;
A
#
# COMPACT_ATOMS: atom_id res chain seq x y z
N MET A 1 56.97 -36.38 11.84
CA MET A 1 55.97 -37.27 12.46
C MET A 1 55.26 -36.42 13.52
N ALA A 2 54.13 -35.79 13.19
CA ALA A 2 52.76 -36.29 13.43
C ALA A 2 52.42 -36.27 14.95
N LYS A 3 51.27 -35.84 15.49
CA LYS A 3 49.97 -35.33 15.01
C LYS A 3 49.19 -35.04 16.31
N VAL A 4 48.53 -33.89 16.48
CA VAL A 4 47.31 -33.82 17.32
C VAL A 4 46.41 -32.72 16.74
N ALA A 5 45.20 -33.13 16.35
CA ALA A 5 44.10 -32.26 15.95
C ALA A 5 43.09 -32.16 17.11
N LYS A 6 42.42 -31.01 17.25
CA LYS A 6 41.03 -30.83 17.73
C LYS A 6 40.60 -29.36 17.60
N ASP A 7 40.02 -29.04 16.44
CA ASP A 7 38.69 -28.45 16.19
C ASP A 7 38.09 -27.28 17.03
N LEU A 8 37.46 -26.36 16.24
CA LEU A 8 36.41 -25.33 16.51
C LEU A 8 36.90 -23.94 17.04
N ASN A 9 36.53 -22.77 16.48
CA ASN A 9 35.29 -22.33 15.81
C ASN A 9 35.52 -20.99 15.03
N PRO A 10 35.25 -20.89 13.72
CA PRO A 10 35.15 -19.62 12.99
C PRO A 10 33.68 -19.20 12.87
N GLY A 11 33.25 -18.24 13.70
CA GLY A 11 31.82 -17.96 13.87
C GLY A 11 31.43 -16.50 13.97
N VAL A 12 31.83 -15.60 13.05
CA VAL A 12 31.10 -14.33 12.80
C VAL A 12 31.21 -13.89 11.34
N GLN A 13 30.73 -14.69 10.39
CA GLN A 13 30.34 -14.21 9.06
C GLN A 13 29.10 -14.96 8.59
N LYS A 14 27.93 -14.62 9.14
CA LYS A 14 26.64 -14.95 8.48
C LYS A 14 26.04 -13.69 7.87
N MET A 15 26.48 -13.52 6.64
CA MET A 15 25.92 -12.76 5.53
C MET A 15 24.40 -12.49 5.64
N SER A 16 24.03 -11.21 5.74
CA SER A 16 22.74 -10.71 5.27
C SER A 16 22.66 -10.82 3.74
N LEU A 17 22.38 -12.01 3.23
CA LEU A 17 22.14 -12.28 1.80
C LEU A 17 20.73 -12.87 1.53
N GLY A 18 19.85 -12.89 2.53
CA GLY A 18 18.58 -13.62 2.46
C GLY A 18 17.48 -13.06 1.58
N GLN A 19 17.65 -11.93 0.86
CA GLN A 19 16.51 -11.35 0.13
C GLN A 19 16.77 -10.67 -1.20
N GLN A 20 18.00 -10.74 -1.73
CA GLN A 20 18.28 -10.31 -3.10
C GLN A 20 18.13 -11.43 -4.15
N GLN A 21 17.90 -12.68 -3.72
CA GLN A 21 17.89 -13.83 -4.64
C GLN A 21 16.59 -13.97 -5.44
N SER A 22 15.45 -13.47 -4.95
CA SER A 22 14.13 -13.75 -5.56
C SER A 22 13.80 -12.93 -6.82
N ALA A 23 14.68 -12.06 -7.29
CA ALA A 23 14.41 -11.16 -8.43
C ALA A 23 15.36 -11.36 -9.63
N ARG A 24 16.33 -12.27 -9.57
CA ARG A 24 17.23 -12.50 -10.71
C ARG A 24 16.43 -13.02 -11.91
N GLY A 25 16.58 -12.37 -13.06
CA GLY A 25 15.99 -12.81 -14.33
C GLY A 25 14.57 -12.30 -14.63
N VAL A 26 13.95 -11.49 -13.75
CA VAL A 26 12.60 -10.96 -14.03
C VAL A 26 12.68 -9.79 -15.03
N PRO A 27 11.91 -9.84 -16.14
CA PRO A 27 11.99 -8.84 -17.20
C PRO A 27 11.51 -7.46 -16.73
N CYS A 28 12.17 -6.42 -17.22
CA CYS A 28 11.82 -5.05 -16.87
C CYS A 28 10.64 -4.55 -17.68
N LEU A 29 9.63 -4.00 -17.00
CA LEU A 29 8.41 -3.45 -17.59
C LEU A 29 8.65 -2.11 -18.31
N ARG A 30 9.81 -1.48 -18.10
CA ARG A 30 10.12 -0.15 -18.62
C ARG A 30 11.16 -0.14 -19.73
N CYS A 31 12.20 -0.96 -19.64
CA CYS A 31 13.37 -0.83 -20.50
C CYS A 31 13.28 -1.59 -21.83
N LYS A 32 12.10 -2.13 -22.20
CA LYS A 32 11.82 -2.79 -23.49
C LYS A 32 12.92 -3.77 -23.95
N GLY A 33 13.46 -4.57 -23.02
CA GLY A 33 14.51 -5.56 -23.32
C GLY A 33 15.96 -5.09 -23.20
N THR A 34 16.22 -3.85 -22.76
CA THR A 34 17.60 -3.37 -22.49
C THR A 34 18.34 -4.17 -21.41
N CYS A 35 17.63 -4.90 -20.54
CA CYS A 35 18.21 -5.84 -19.59
C CYS A 35 17.63 -7.25 -19.79
N SER A 36 18.45 -8.26 -19.52
CA SER A 36 18.04 -9.67 -19.46
C SER A 36 17.29 -10.05 -18.18
N GLY A 37 17.17 -9.11 -17.23
CA GLY A 37 16.45 -9.28 -15.98
C GLY A 37 16.95 -8.31 -14.90
N PHE A 38 16.35 -8.34 -13.71
CA PHE A 38 16.85 -7.50 -12.61
C PHE A 38 18.21 -7.96 -12.11
N GLU A 39 19.19 -7.08 -12.30
CA GLU A 39 20.51 -7.20 -11.69
C GLU A 39 20.63 -6.20 -10.55
N PRO A 40 20.57 -6.61 -9.28
CA PRO A 40 20.54 -5.65 -8.18
C PRO A 40 21.88 -4.90 -8.08
N HIS A 41 21.84 -3.57 -8.08
CA HIS A 41 23.00 -2.75 -7.77
C HIS A 41 23.47 -2.98 -6.32
N PRO A 42 24.79 -2.90 -6.01
CA PRO A 42 25.27 -3.32 -4.69
C PRO A 42 24.77 -2.42 -3.56
N TRP A 43 24.56 -1.14 -3.82
CA TRP A 43 24.05 -0.16 -2.84
C TRP A 43 22.85 0.66 -3.32
N ARG A 44 22.38 0.48 -4.57
CA ARG A 44 21.21 1.19 -5.09
C ARG A 44 20.05 0.22 -5.31
N LYS A 45 18.81 0.66 -5.11
CA LYS A 45 17.60 -0.14 -5.40
C LYS A 45 17.20 -0.03 -6.88
N ILE A 46 18.19 -0.15 -7.76
CA ILE A 46 18.04 -0.08 -9.22
C ILE A 46 18.75 -1.27 -9.87
N CYS A 47 18.37 -1.55 -11.10
CA CYS A 47 19.04 -2.53 -11.95
C CYS A 47 20.41 -2.00 -12.40
N LYS A 48 21.44 -2.86 -12.38
CA LYS A 48 22.77 -2.55 -12.90
C LYS A 48 22.73 -2.29 -14.40
N SER A 49 21.96 -3.07 -15.15
CA SER A 49 21.97 -3.07 -16.61
C SER A 49 21.16 -1.90 -17.19
N CYS A 50 19.87 -1.77 -16.84
CA CYS A 50 19.00 -0.73 -17.42
C CYS A 50 18.74 0.49 -16.53
N LYS A 51 19.32 0.53 -15.31
CA LYS A 51 19.13 1.60 -14.31
C LYS A 51 17.69 1.85 -13.86
N CYS A 52 16.73 1.06 -14.34
CA CYS A 52 15.34 1.11 -13.87
C CYS A 52 15.28 0.66 -12.41
N SER A 53 14.27 1.15 -11.71
CA SER A 53 14.09 0.89 -10.28
C SER A 53 13.69 -0.57 -10.03
N GLN A 54 13.87 -1.07 -8.81
CA GLN A 54 13.42 -2.44 -8.48
C GLN A 54 11.91 -2.64 -8.74
N GLU A 55 11.10 -1.59 -8.59
CA GLU A 55 9.66 -1.60 -8.90
C GLU A 55 9.34 -1.77 -10.39
N ASP A 56 10.29 -1.44 -11.28
CA ASP A 56 10.17 -1.64 -12.73
C ASP A 56 10.55 -3.07 -13.16
N HIS A 57 10.96 -3.92 -12.21
CA HIS A 57 11.70 -5.15 -12.49
C HIS A 57 11.09 -6.42 -11.94
N CYS A 58 10.36 -6.36 -10.84
CA CYS A 58 9.54 -7.47 -10.38
C CYS A 58 8.56 -6.93 -9.35
N LEU A 59 7.29 -7.22 -9.54
CA LEU A 59 6.24 -6.97 -8.57
C LEU A 59 6.31 -8.07 -7.50
N SER A 60 6.10 -7.72 -6.24
CA SER A 60 5.92 -8.69 -5.17
C SER A 60 4.78 -9.65 -5.51
N SER A 61 4.87 -10.88 -4.98
CA SER A 61 3.72 -11.78 -5.05
C SER A 61 2.57 -11.24 -4.20
N ASP A 62 1.34 -11.60 -4.56
CA ASP A 62 0.13 -11.27 -3.81
C ASP A 62 0.28 -11.60 -2.31
N LEU A 63 0.89 -12.73 -1.96
CA LEU A 63 1.14 -13.14 -0.58
C LEU A 63 2.14 -12.24 0.14
N GLU A 64 3.19 -11.77 -0.54
CA GLU A 64 4.16 -10.84 0.03
C GLU A 64 3.53 -9.47 0.27
N ASP A 65 2.71 -8.99 -0.67
CA ASP A 65 1.93 -7.76 -0.51
C ASP A 65 0.97 -7.89 0.67
N ASP A 66 0.23 -9.00 0.75
CA ASP A 66 -0.72 -9.23 1.84
C ASP A 66 -0.01 -9.32 3.21
N ARG A 67 1.18 -9.92 3.29
CA ARG A 67 2.00 -9.94 4.53
C ARG A 67 2.51 -8.55 4.90
N LYS A 68 2.95 -7.79 3.90
CA LYS A 68 3.48 -6.44 4.08
C LYS A 68 2.38 -5.49 4.60
N ILE A 69 1.22 -5.49 3.96
CA ILE A 69 0.07 -4.69 4.43
C ILE A 69 -0.45 -5.23 5.76
N GLY A 70 -0.47 -6.55 5.95
CA GLY A 70 -0.79 -7.19 7.22
C GLY A 70 0.08 -6.67 8.37
N ARG A 71 1.39 -6.51 8.14
CA ARG A 71 2.34 -5.92 9.10
C ARG A 71 2.10 -4.44 9.33
N LEU A 72 1.77 -3.67 8.30
CA LEU A 72 1.47 -2.25 8.42
C LEU A 72 0.23 -2.00 9.29
N LEU A 73 -0.84 -2.75 9.07
CA LEU A 73 -2.13 -2.57 9.76
C LEU A 73 -2.19 -3.28 11.11
N MET A 74 -1.33 -4.28 11.35
CA MET A 74 -1.11 -4.89 12.65
C MET A 74 -0.77 -3.83 13.70
N ASP A 75 -1.32 -3.99 14.90
CA ASP A 75 -1.16 -3.07 16.05
C ASP A 75 -1.63 -1.63 15.78
N SER A 76 -2.59 -1.48 14.87
CA SER A 76 -3.30 -0.24 14.61
C SER A 76 -4.81 -0.40 14.80
N LYS A 77 -5.56 0.71 14.73
CA LYS A 77 -7.03 0.72 14.69
C LYS A 77 -7.60 -0.19 13.58
N TYR A 78 -6.84 -0.42 12.51
CA TYR A 78 -7.27 -1.18 11.34
C TYR A 78 -6.88 -2.68 11.38
N SER A 79 -6.53 -3.20 12.56
CA SER A 79 -6.13 -4.61 12.73
C SER A 79 -7.24 -5.61 12.32
N THR A 80 -8.51 -5.20 12.28
CA THR A 80 -9.67 -5.98 11.80
C THR A 80 -9.55 -6.34 10.32
N LEU A 81 -8.88 -5.51 9.52
CA LEU A 81 -8.54 -5.74 8.12
C LEU A 81 -7.44 -6.79 7.93
N THR A 82 -6.97 -7.43 8.99
CA THR A 82 -5.94 -8.47 8.94
C THR A 82 -6.43 -9.77 9.58
N ALA A 83 -5.93 -10.91 9.10
CA ALA A 83 -6.21 -12.24 9.65
C ALA A 83 -4.92 -12.88 10.16
N ARG A 84 -5.02 -13.66 11.25
CA ARG A 84 -3.92 -14.53 11.69
C ARG A 84 -3.83 -15.74 10.76
N VAL A 85 -2.61 -16.10 10.36
CA VAL A 85 -2.38 -17.33 9.59
C VAL A 85 -2.39 -18.52 10.56
N LYS A 86 -3.18 -19.56 10.26
CA LYS A 86 -3.20 -20.80 11.07
C LYS A 86 -1.82 -21.47 11.03
N GLY A 87 -1.26 -21.80 12.20
CA GLY A 87 0.01 -22.54 12.32
C GLY A 87 1.29 -21.71 12.04
N GLY A 88 1.21 -20.38 11.99
CA GLY A 88 2.39 -19.51 11.84
C GLY A 88 2.78 -18.79 13.14
N ASP A 89 3.98 -18.18 13.13
CA ASP A 89 4.62 -17.43 14.24
C ASP A 89 3.90 -16.11 14.62
N GLY A 90 2.57 -16.10 14.67
CA GLY A 90 1.77 -14.89 14.94
C GLY A 90 1.68 -13.92 13.76
N ILE A 91 2.16 -14.29 12.58
CA ILE A 91 2.11 -13.45 11.37
C ILE A 91 0.65 -13.17 10.97
N ARG A 92 0.35 -11.87 10.78
CA ARG A 92 -0.94 -11.40 10.26
C ARG A 92 -0.83 -11.05 8.79
N ILE A 93 -1.81 -11.46 8.00
CA ILE A 93 -1.95 -11.15 6.57
C ILE A 93 -3.12 -10.21 6.34
N TYR A 94 -3.03 -9.36 5.33
CA TYR A 94 -4.11 -8.49 4.91
C TYR A 94 -5.29 -9.32 4.39
N LYS A 95 -6.50 -9.04 4.89
CA LYS A 95 -7.75 -9.58 4.35
C LYS A 95 -8.14 -8.77 3.11
N ARG A 96 -7.33 -8.90 2.05
CA ARG A 96 -7.56 -8.21 0.79
C ARG A 96 -8.92 -8.61 0.22
N ASN A 97 -9.75 -7.60 -0.08
CA ASN A 97 -11.05 -7.80 -0.70
C ASN A 97 -10.84 -8.01 -2.21
N ARG A 98 -10.93 -9.25 -2.69
CA ARG A 98 -10.92 -9.59 -4.12
C ARG A 98 -12.36 -9.65 -4.60
N MET A 99 -12.71 -8.80 -5.57
CA MET A 99 -14.08 -8.72 -6.09
C MET A 99 -14.17 -9.45 -7.43
N ILE A 100 -15.00 -10.49 -7.49
CA ILE A 100 -15.26 -11.27 -8.69
C ILE A 100 -16.62 -10.84 -9.25
N MET A 101 -16.66 -10.50 -10.53
CA MET A 101 -17.87 -10.15 -11.27
C MET A 101 -18.12 -11.21 -12.34
N THR A 102 -19.33 -11.72 -12.39
CA THR A 102 -19.73 -12.75 -13.35
C THR A 102 -20.89 -12.20 -14.17
N ASN A 103 -20.62 -11.85 -15.43
CA ASN A 103 -21.61 -11.33 -16.36
C ASN A 103 -22.14 -12.50 -17.20
N PRO A 104 -23.46 -12.76 -17.20
CA PRO A 104 -24.03 -13.76 -18.09
C PRO A 104 -23.92 -13.29 -19.54
N ILE A 105 -23.34 -14.11 -20.40
CA ILE A 105 -23.30 -13.88 -21.84
C ILE A 105 -24.55 -14.55 -22.42
N ALA A 106 -25.51 -13.74 -22.86
CA ALA A 106 -26.73 -14.22 -23.50
C ALA A 106 -26.47 -14.66 -24.94
N THR A 107 -25.69 -15.73 -25.14
CA THR A 107 -25.47 -16.33 -26.46
C THR A 107 -25.67 -17.85 -26.42
N GLY A 108 -26.88 -18.29 -26.76
CA GLY A 108 -27.15 -19.70 -27.10
C GLY A 108 -27.48 -20.64 -25.93
N LYS A 109 -27.67 -21.92 -26.28
CA LYS A 109 -28.25 -22.99 -25.44
C LYS A 109 -27.45 -23.33 -24.17
N ASP A 110 -26.23 -22.82 -24.04
CA ASP A 110 -25.38 -22.99 -22.86
C ASP A 110 -25.08 -21.62 -22.22
N PRO A 111 -25.39 -21.42 -20.94
CA PRO A 111 -25.05 -20.18 -20.25
C PRO A 111 -23.53 -20.08 -20.13
N THR A 112 -22.92 -19.22 -20.94
CA THR A 112 -21.51 -18.84 -20.80
C THR A 112 -21.43 -17.60 -19.92
N PHE A 113 -20.41 -17.53 -19.07
CA PHE A 113 -20.23 -16.44 -18.13
C PHE A 113 -18.89 -15.77 -18.37
N ASP A 114 -18.89 -14.46 -18.55
CA ASP A 114 -17.67 -13.66 -18.53
C ASP A 114 -17.32 -13.31 -17.08
N THR A 115 -16.12 -13.69 -16.63
CA THR A 115 -15.70 -13.48 -15.24
C THR A 115 -14.56 -12.49 -15.17
N ILE A 116 -14.85 -11.31 -14.62
CA ILE A 116 -13.87 -10.26 -14.36
C ILE A 116 -13.46 -10.33 -12.90
N THR A 117 -12.16 -10.46 -12.63
CA THR A 117 -11.62 -10.45 -11.26
C THR A 117 -10.86 -9.17 -11.00
N TYR A 118 -11.31 -8.38 -10.03
CA TYR A 118 -10.55 -7.28 -9.46
C TYR A 118 -9.68 -7.81 -8.31
N GLU A 119 -8.36 -7.62 -8.41
CA GLU A 119 -7.38 -8.05 -7.40
C GLU A 119 -7.50 -7.31 -6.08
N TRP A 120 -8.20 -6.17 -6.08
CA TRP A 120 -8.52 -5.37 -4.90
C TRP A 120 -9.79 -4.56 -5.11
N ALA A 121 -10.59 -4.41 -4.06
CA ALA A 121 -11.70 -3.49 -3.95
C ALA A 121 -11.72 -2.85 -2.55
N PRO A 122 -12.36 -1.67 -2.37
CA PRO A 122 -12.47 -1.04 -1.07
C PRO A 122 -13.03 -1.99 0.01
N PRO A 123 -12.53 -1.92 1.25
CA PRO A 123 -13.00 -2.80 2.32
C PRO A 123 -14.43 -2.46 2.77
N GLY A 124 -15.23 -3.50 3.00
CA GLY A 124 -16.58 -3.37 3.58
C GLY A 124 -17.62 -2.70 2.68
N VAL A 125 -17.41 -2.61 1.37
CA VAL A 125 -18.46 -2.13 0.45
C VAL A 125 -19.25 -3.30 -0.12
N THR A 126 -20.51 -3.07 -0.49
CA THR A 126 -21.28 -4.02 -1.30
C THR A 126 -20.69 -4.13 -2.69
N GLN A 127 -20.96 -5.22 -3.40
CA GLN A 127 -20.48 -5.40 -4.78
C GLN A 127 -20.94 -4.27 -5.71
N LYS A 128 -22.19 -3.81 -5.57
CA LYS A 128 -22.75 -2.68 -6.33
C LYS A 128 -21.95 -1.40 -6.11
N LEU A 129 -21.71 -1.02 -4.85
CA LEU A 129 -20.95 0.19 -4.53
C LEU A 129 -19.48 0.06 -4.95
N GLY A 130 -18.91 -1.14 -4.80
CA GLY A 130 -17.57 -1.46 -5.28
C GLY A 130 -17.42 -1.27 -6.80
N LEU A 131 -18.41 -1.69 -7.59
CA LEU A 131 -18.41 -1.46 -9.04
C LEU A 131 -18.51 0.02 -9.39
N GLN A 132 -19.43 0.76 -8.78
CA GLN A 132 -19.55 2.21 -8.99
C GLN A 132 -18.22 2.91 -8.68
N TYR A 133 -17.53 2.48 -7.62
CA TYR A 133 -16.20 2.98 -7.28
C TYR A 133 -15.17 2.66 -8.38
N MET A 134 -15.15 1.43 -8.88
CA MET A 134 -14.23 1.03 -9.96
C MET A 134 -14.47 1.82 -11.26
N ASP A 135 -15.73 2.14 -11.59
CA ASP A 135 -16.05 2.94 -12.78
C ASP A 135 -15.54 4.38 -12.72
N LEU A 136 -15.29 4.91 -11.52
CA LEU A 136 -14.64 6.22 -11.32
C LEU A 136 -13.11 6.17 -11.39
N ILE A 137 -12.52 4.98 -11.54
CA ILE A 137 -11.08 4.80 -11.74
C ILE A 137 -10.80 4.65 -13.24
N PRO A 138 -9.79 5.36 -13.81
CA PRO A 138 -9.36 5.16 -15.19
C PRO A 138 -9.11 3.69 -15.51
N LYS A 139 -9.56 3.21 -16.67
CA LYS A 139 -9.53 1.77 -17.03
C LYS A 139 -8.12 1.19 -16.96
N GLU A 140 -7.10 1.97 -17.30
CA GLU A 140 -5.68 1.59 -17.27
C GLU A 140 -5.12 1.45 -15.85
N LYS A 141 -5.84 1.94 -14.84
CA LYS A 141 -5.48 1.88 -13.42
C LYS A 141 -6.37 0.94 -12.60
N GLN A 142 -7.42 0.36 -13.20
CA GLN A 142 -8.30 -0.59 -12.52
C GLN A 142 -7.55 -1.91 -12.24
N PRO A 143 -7.60 -2.45 -11.01
CA PRO A 143 -6.78 -3.62 -10.64
C PRO A 143 -7.39 -4.94 -11.14
N VAL A 144 -7.73 -5.03 -12.43
CA VAL A 144 -8.28 -6.25 -13.03
C VAL A 144 -7.16 -7.25 -13.27
N THR A 145 -7.34 -8.50 -12.85
CA THR A 145 -6.35 -9.58 -12.98
C THR A 145 -5.84 -9.69 -14.41
N GLY A 146 -4.52 -9.68 -14.58
CA GLY A 146 -3.85 -9.81 -15.89
C GLY A 146 -3.79 -8.52 -16.71
N THR A 147 -4.28 -7.39 -16.20
CA THR A 147 -4.24 -6.09 -16.91
C THR A 147 -3.12 -5.18 -16.43
N GLU A 148 -2.80 -4.14 -17.22
CA GLU A 148 -1.85 -3.08 -16.83
C GLU A 148 -2.25 -2.40 -15.51
N GLY A 149 -3.55 -2.29 -15.20
CA GLY A 149 -4.00 -1.68 -13.96
C GLY A 149 -3.70 -2.52 -12.71
N ALA A 150 -3.71 -3.86 -12.81
CA ALA A 150 -3.22 -4.73 -11.75
C ALA A 150 -1.71 -4.56 -11.53
N HIS A 151 -0.94 -4.46 -12.62
CA HIS A 151 0.50 -4.18 -12.54
C HIS A 151 0.78 -2.79 -11.94
N TYR A 152 0.01 -1.79 -12.34
CA TYR A 152 0.06 -0.44 -11.78
C TYR A 152 -0.18 -0.45 -10.27
N ARG A 153 -1.24 -1.11 -9.80
CA ARG A 153 -1.54 -1.23 -8.36
C ARG A 153 -0.36 -1.82 -7.58
N ARG A 154 0.20 -2.96 -8.02
CA ARG A 154 1.34 -3.59 -7.34
C ARG A 154 2.58 -2.68 -7.33
N ARG A 155 2.82 -1.93 -8.42
CA ARG A 155 3.90 -0.93 -8.46
C ARG A 155 3.68 0.17 -7.42
N GLN A 156 2.45 0.68 -7.31
CA GLN A 156 2.09 1.68 -6.31
C GLN A 156 2.25 1.13 -4.88
N LEU A 157 1.91 -0.14 -4.60
CA LEU A 157 2.16 -0.76 -3.30
C LEU A 157 3.64 -0.76 -2.93
N MET A 158 4.53 -1.11 -3.86
CA MET A 158 5.97 -1.08 -3.62
C MET A 158 6.49 0.35 -3.40
N ARG A 159 6.05 1.29 -4.23
CA ARG A 159 6.51 2.67 -4.23
C ARG A 159 6.01 3.45 -3.02
N GLN A 160 4.71 3.41 -2.77
CA GLN A 160 4.05 4.22 -1.73
C GLN A 160 4.24 3.67 -0.33
N LEU A 161 4.47 2.37 -0.18
CA LEU A 161 4.62 1.72 1.12
C LEU A 161 5.92 0.90 1.17
N PRO A 162 7.12 1.48 1.11
CA PRO A 162 8.33 0.66 1.05
C PRO A 162 8.52 -0.20 2.32
N ILE A 163 8.74 -1.51 2.16
CA ILE A 163 8.82 -2.43 3.33
C ILE A 163 9.95 -2.06 4.29
N TYR A 164 11.06 -1.56 3.77
CA TYR A 164 12.23 -1.13 4.55
C TYR A 164 12.01 0.19 5.30
N ASP A 165 10.88 0.87 5.12
CA ASP A 165 10.51 1.98 6.01
C ASP A 165 9.78 1.48 7.28
N GLN A 166 9.34 0.22 7.27
CA GLN A 166 8.44 -0.36 8.28
C GLN A 166 9.02 -1.56 9.01
N ASP A 167 9.88 -2.34 8.35
CA ASP A 167 10.44 -3.58 8.89
C ASP A 167 11.97 -3.45 9.08
N PRO A 168 12.46 -3.40 10.33
CA PRO A 168 13.89 -3.30 10.61
C PRO A 168 14.71 -4.44 10.00
N SER A 169 14.14 -5.65 9.92
CA SER A 169 14.80 -6.82 9.32
C SER A 169 15.08 -6.66 7.82
N ARG A 170 14.41 -5.69 7.19
CA ARG A 170 14.52 -5.38 5.76
C ARG A 170 15.50 -4.25 5.46
N CYS A 171 15.98 -3.57 6.50
CA CYS A 171 17.00 -2.54 6.41
C CYS A 171 18.41 -3.17 6.41
N ARG A 172 19.38 -2.52 5.78
CA ARG A 172 20.75 -3.05 5.72
C ARG A 172 21.63 -2.47 6.82
N GLY A 173 22.01 -3.28 7.81
CA GLY A 173 23.02 -2.90 8.79
C GLY A 173 22.57 -1.77 9.70
N LEU A 174 21.35 -1.90 10.27
CA LEU A 174 20.90 -1.06 11.36
C LEU A 174 21.69 -1.38 12.62
N LEU A 175 22.09 -0.34 13.34
CA LEU A 175 22.65 -0.43 14.68
C LEU A 175 21.52 -0.67 15.70
N GLU A 176 21.86 -1.22 16.87
CA GLU A 176 20.88 -1.55 17.92
C GLU A 176 20.05 -0.33 18.38
N ASN A 177 20.68 0.84 18.49
CA ASN A 177 19.98 2.09 18.79
C ASN A 177 19.06 2.54 17.64
N GLU A 178 19.43 2.28 16.38
CA GLU A 178 18.60 2.61 15.22
C GLU A 178 17.39 1.67 15.12
N LEU A 179 17.52 0.41 15.55
CA LEU A 179 16.40 -0.53 15.65
C LEU A 179 15.31 0.00 16.58
N LYS A 180 15.68 0.42 17.80
CA LYS A 180 14.72 0.97 18.79
C LYS A 180 14.03 2.23 18.27
N LEU A 181 14.79 3.16 17.68
CA LEU A 181 14.22 4.37 17.08
C LEU A 181 13.25 4.06 15.94
N MET A 182 13.52 2.99 15.16
CA MET A 182 12.62 2.55 14.10
C MET A 182 11.34 1.96 14.65
N GLU A 183 11.42 1.11 15.67
CA GLU A 183 10.26 0.50 16.32
C GLU A 183 9.35 1.57 16.94
N GLU A 184 9.92 2.55 17.65
CA GLU A 184 9.18 3.67 18.23
C GLU A 184 8.51 4.52 17.15
N PHE A 185 9.22 4.84 16.06
CA PHE A 185 8.65 5.58 14.95
C PHE A 185 7.51 4.82 14.26
N VAL A 186 7.67 3.51 14.04
CA VAL A 186 6.64 2.66 13.45
C VAL A 186 5.40 2.63 14.33
N LYS A 187 5.59 2.46 15.65
CA LYS A 187 4.51 2.52 16.61
C LYS A 187 3.78 3.88 16.56
N GLN A 188 4.54 4.98 16.56
CA GLN A 188 3.98 6.33 16.56
C GLN A 188 3.16 6.63 15.31
N TYR A 189 3.70 6.39 14.10
CA TYR A 189 2.91 6.71 12.90
C TYR A 189 1.69 5.80 12.78
N LYS A 190 1.75 4.54 13.24
CA LYS A 190 0.59 3.63 13.21
C LYS A 190 -0.55 4.15 14.08
N SER A 191 -0.24 4.77 15.22
CA SER A 191 -1.24 5.35 16.11
C SER A 191 -1.71 6.73 15.67
N GLU A 192 -0.83 7.58 15.15
CA GLU A 192 -1.09 9.01 14.97
C GLU A 192 -1.39 9.41 13.52
N ALA A 193 -0.81 8.73 12.53
CA ALA A 193 -0.86 9.16 11.13
C ALA A 193 -1.53 8.14 10.21
N LEU A 194 -1.28 6.85 10.38
CA LEU A 194 -1.79 5.79 9.52
C LEU A 194 -3.33 5.83 9.50
N GLY A 195 -3.87 5.71 8.29
CA GLY A 195 -5.29 5.64 8.01
C GLY A 195 -5.60 4.72 6.84
N VAL A 196 -6.85 4.26 6.79
CA VAL A 196 -7.42 3.54 5.63
C VAL A 196 -8.70 4.25 5.23
N GLY A 197 -8.79 4.70 3.98
CA GLY A 197 -9.95 5.44 3.49
C GLY A 197 -11.20 4.55 3.43
N GLU A 198 -12.34 5.16 3.74
CA GLU A 198 -13.64 4.48 3.74
C GLU A 198 -14.46 4.91 2.53
N VAL A 199 -14.98 3.95 1.77
CA VAL A 199 -15.85 4.23 0.62
C VAL A 199 -17.31 4.12 1.03
N ALA A 200 -18.06 5.19 0.79
CA ALA A 200 -19.50 5.30 1.02
C ALA A 200 -20.10 6.34 0.07
N LEU A 201 -21.43 6.48 0.06
CA LEU A 201 -22.07 7.63 -0.58
C LEU A 201 -21.88 8.92 0.26
N PRO A 202 -22.01 10.11 -0.35
CA PRO A 202 -21.99 11.36 0.38
C PRO A 202 -23.01 11.38 1.55
N GLY A 203 -22.57 11.87 2.71
CA GLY A 203 -23.35 11.87 3.95
C GLY A 203 -23.39 10.54 4.72
N GLN A 204 -22.84 9.44 4.18
CA GLN A 204 -22.89 8.12 4.82
C GLN A 204 -21.55 7.66 5.42
N GLY A 205 -20.56 8.56 5.52
CA GLY A 205 -19.25 8.27 6.10
C GLY A 205 -19.34 7.97 7.61
N GLY A 206 -18.56 6.99 8.09
CA GLY A 206 -18.43 6.69 9.51
C GLY A 206 -19.62 6.00 10.17
N LEU A 207 -20.65 5.63 9.39
CA LEU A 207 -21.79 4.87 9.90
C LEU A 207 -21.41 3.40 10.15
N PRO A 208 -21.85 2.79 11.27
CA PRO A 208 -21.69 1.36 11.50
C PRO A 208 -22.33 0.56 10.36
N LYS A 209 -21.58 -0.37 9.78
CA LYS A 209 -22.11 -1.29 8.76
C LYS A 209 -22.88 -2.38 9.49
N GLU A 210 -24.20 -2.39 9.36
CA GLU A 210 -25.04 -3.53 9.76
C GLU A 210 -24.60 -4.74 8.94
N GLU A 211 -23.82 -5.65 9.56
CA GLU A 211 -23.44 -6.91 8.96
C GLU A 211 -24.68 -7.81 8.89
N GLY A 212 -25.17 -8.08 7.69
CA GLY A 212 -26.28 -8.98 7.46
C GLY A 212 -25.99 -10.37 8.03
N LYS A 213 -26.62 -10.69 9.17
CA LYS A 213 -26.73 -12.07 9.64
C LYS A 213 -27.61 -12.84 8.65
N GLN A 214 -27.03 -13.88 8.05
CA GLN A 214 -27.80 -14.97 7.48
C GLN A 214 -28.64 -15.58 8.61
N GLN A 215 -29.96 -15.44 8.54
CA GLN A 215 -30.90 -16.21 9.34
C GLN A 215 -31.66 -17.14 8.41
N GLU A 216 -31.59 -18.42 8.74
CA GLU A 216 -32.35 -19.51 8.15
C GLU A 216 -33.86 -19.23 8.23
N LYS A 217 -34.56 -19.63 7.16
CA LYS A 217 -36.03 -19.58 7.01
C LYS A 217 -36.70 -20.36 8.16
N PRO A 218 -37.85 -19.89 8.66
CA PRO A 218 -39.05 -20.66 8.37
C PRO A 218 -40.23 -19.81 7.89
N GLU A 219 -41.12 -20.50 7.19
CA GLU A 219 -42.38 -20.01 6.60
C GLU A 219 -43.35 -19.38 7.58
N GLY A 220 -44.11 -18.39 7.09
CA GLY A 220 -45.43 -18.09 7.64
C GLY A 220 -45.87 -16.63 7.54
N THR A 221 -46.78 -16.40 6.60
CA THR A 221 -47.89 -15.42 6.67
C THR A 221 -47.61 -13.98 6.23
N GLU A 222 -48.27 -13.63 5.13
CA GLU A 222 -48.35 -12.31 4.51
C GLU A 222 -49.04 -11.30 5.42
N THR A 223 -48.42 -10.12 5.57
CA THR A 223 -49.13 -8.86 5.81
C THR A 223 -48.33 -7.72 5.20
N ALA A 224 -48.98 -6.98 4.30
CA ALA A 224 -48.40 -5.88 3.57
C ALA A 224 -48.22 -4.64 4.47
N ALA A 225 -46.98 -4.12 4.53
CA ALA A 225 -46.64 -2.75 4.92
C ALA A 225 -45.23 -2.41 4.39
N PRO A 226 -44.94 -1.15 4.03
CA PRO A 226 -43.81 -0.81 3.16
C PRO A 226 -42.49 -0.91 3.92
N THR A 227 -41.55 -1.68 3.37
CA THR A 227 -40.16 -1.71 3.83
C THR A 227 -39.44 -0.44 3.37
N ALA A 228 -39.22 0.48 4.30
CA ALA A 228 -38.38 1.66 4.10
C ALA A 228 -36.91 1.24 4.00
N ASN A 229 -36.45 1.00 2.77
CA ASN A 229 -35.04 0.90 2.44
C ASN A 229 -34.49 2.29 2.09
N GLY A 230 -33.43 2.69 2.79
CA GLY A 230 -32.55 3.78 2.39
C GLY A 230 -32.95 5.12 2.99
N SER A 231 -32.25 5.53 4.06
CA SER A 231 -32.09 6.96 4.33
C SER A 231 -31.30 7.55 3.16
N ILE A 232 -32.04 8.04 2.18
CA ILE A 232 -31.52 8.84 1.07
C ILE A 232 -30.81 10.05 1.70
N ALA A 233 -29.61 10.35 1.22
CA ALA A 233 -28.89 11.56 1.59
C ALA A 233 -29.82 12.77 1.55
N ASP A 234 -29.68 13.71 2.49
CA ASP A 234 -30.48 14.95 2.49
C ASP A 234 -30.35 15.63 1.10
N PRO A 235 -31.43 15.67 0.29
CA PRO A 235 -31.37 16.20 -1.08
C PRO A 235 -31.01 17.68 -1.13
N SER A 236 -31.08 18.38 0.01
CA SER A 236 -30.76 19.80 0.13
C SER A 236 -29.28 20.08 0.39
N LYS A 237 -28.48 19.06 0.75
CA LYS A 237 -27.06 19.24 1.09
C LYS A 237 -26.17 19.07 -0.13
N GLU A 238 -25.50 20.15 -0.52
CA GLU A 238 -24.47 20.08 -1.56
C GLU A 238 -23.19 19.47 -1.00
N TYR A 239 -22.75 18.38 -1.63
CA TYR A 239 -21.56 17.65 -1.27
C TYR A 239 -20.41 18.08 -2.18
N VAL A 240 -19.26 18.44 -1.60
CA VAL A 240 -18.11 18.95 -2.34
C VAL A 240 -16.89 18.08 -2.07
N CYS A 241 -16.05 17.86 -3.08
CA CYS A 241 -14.77 17.18 -2.91
C CYS A 241 -13.72 18.11 -2.30
N GLU A 242 -13.02 17.65 -1.27
CA GLU A 242 -12.04 18.44 -0.55
C GLU A 242 -10.80 18.80 -1.39
N PHE A 243 -10.44 18.00 -2.40
CA PHE A 243 -9.26 18.25 -3.22
C PHE A 243 -9.54 19.16 -4.43
N CYS A 244 -10.49 18.78 -5.30
CA CYS A 244 -10.77 19.53 -6.52
C CYS A 244 -11.81 20.65 -6.33
N LYS A 245 -12.47 20.69 -5.16
CA LYS A 245 -13.58 21.61 -4.84
C LYS A 245 -14.79 21.50 -5.78
N GLY A 246 -14.85 20.46 -6.61
CA GLY A 246 -15.99 20.15 -7.46
C GLY A 246 -17.09 19.38 -6.71
N ALA A 247 -18.30 19.39 -7.26
CA ALA A 247 -19.45 18.69 -6.69
C ALA A 247 -19.23 17.17 -6.63
N ALA A 248 -19.72 16.55 -5.57
CA ALA A 248 -19.77 15.11 -5.36
C ALA A 248 -21.25 14.68 -5.39
N PRO A 249 -21.73 14.08 -6.49
CA PRO A 249 -23.14 13.66 -6.60
C PRO A 249 -23.52 12.69 -5.48
N ALA A 250 -24.71 12.86 -4.90
CA ALA A 250 -25.18 12.06 -3.76
C ALA A 250 -25.29 10.56 -4.03
N ASP A 251 -25.36 10.16 -5.30
CA ASP A 251 -25.43 8.79 -5.80
C ASP A 251 -24.07 8.24 -6.29
N SER A 252 -23.01 9.05 -6.22
CA SER A 252 -21.66 8.69 -6.64
C SER A 252 -20.77 8.40 -5.42
N PRO A 253 -20.03 7.28 -5.39
CA PRO A 253 -19.17 6.97 -4.25
C PRO A 253 -18.07 8.02 -4.03
N VAL A 254 -17.80 8.29 -2.76
CA VAL A 254 -16.70 9.12 -2.28
C VAL A 254 -15.84 8.36 -1.28
N VAL A 255 -14.63 8.85 -1.06
CA VAL A 255 -13.71 8.36 -0.04
C VAL A 255 -13.77 9.31 1.16
N TYR A 256 -13.85 8.76 2.36
CA TYR A 256 -13.71 9.47 3.63
C TYR A 256 -12.39 9.11 4.31
N SER A 257 -11.93 10.02 5.16
CA SER A 257 -10.77 9.84 6.02
C SER A 257 -11.20 10.07 7.46
N ASP A 258 -11.10 9.05 8.31
CA ASP A 258 -11.41 9.18 9.74
C ASP A 258 -10.51 10.21 10.44
N ARG A 259 -9.26 10.39 9.98
CA ARG A 259 -8.33 11.41 10.46
C ARG A 259 -8.73 12.84 10.08
N ALA A 260 -9.44 12.99 8.97
CA ALA A 260 -9.88 14.30 8.48
C ALA A 260 -11.23 14.74 9.08
N GLY A 261 -11.95 13.82 9.71
CA GLY A 261 -13.38 13.95 9.99
C GLY A 261 -14.24 13.44 8.84
N TYR A 262 -15.50 13.11 9.15
CA TYR A 262 -16.49 12.66 8.16
C TYR A 262 -17.29 13.81 7.52
N ASP A 263 -16.87 15.05 7.79
CA ASP A 263 -17.30 16.27 7.10
C ASP A 263 -16.54 16.50 5.78
N LYS A 264 -15.40 15.82 5.60
CA LYS A 264 -14.57 15.90 4.40
C LYS A 264 -14.62 14.62 3.60
N GLN A 265 -14.62 14.79 2.28
CA GLN A 265 -14.79 13.70 1.33
C GLN A 265 -14.02 13.98 0.04
N TRP A 266 -13.60 12.91 -0.64
CA TRP A 266 -12.83 12.98 -1.87
C TRP A 266 -13.50 12.13 -2.94
N HIS A 267 -13.47 12.59 -4.19
CA HIS A 267 -13.71 11.65 -5.30
C HIS A 267 -12.63 10.55 -5.26
N PRO A 268 -12.91 9.33 -5.73
CA PRO A 268 -11.93 8.25 -5.79
C PRO A 268 -10.61 8.64 -6.44
N ALA A 269 -10.66 9.37 -7.56
CA ALA A 269 -9.46 9.86 -8.26
C ALA A 269 -8.76 11.05 -7.57
N CYS A 270 -9.44 11.72 -6.64
CA CYS A 270 -8.94 12.89 -5.91
C CYS A 270 -8.31 12.55 -4.57
N PHE A 271 -8.43 11.30 -4.10
CA PHE A 271 -7.78 10.84 -2.87
C PHE A 271 -6.31 10.48 -3.14
N VAL A 272 -5.50 11.52 -3.33
CA VAL A 272 -4.11 11.45 -3.79
C VAL A 272 -3.13 11.92 -2.71
N CYS A 273 -1.89 11.46 -2.79
CA CYS A 273 -0.82 12.00 -1.94
C CYS A 273 -0.48 13.45 -2.34
N VAL A 274 -0.45 14.36 -1.37
CA VAL A 274 -0.15 15.79 -1.63
C VAL A 274 1.23 16.05 -2.26
N LYS A 275 2.23 15.18 -2.03
CA LYS A 275 3.59 15.36 -2.57
C LYS A 275 3.79 14.83 -4.00
N CYS A 276 3.12 13.75 -4.40
CA CYS A 276 3.29 13.18 -5.75
C CYS A 276 2.04 13.17 -6.62
N ALA A 277 0.91 13.62 -6.10
CA ALA A 277 -0.39 13.62 -6.79
C ALA A 277 -0.82 12.25 -7.33
N GLU A 278 -0.24 11.15 -6.82
CA GLU A 278 -0.65 9.79 -7.17
C GLU A 278 -1.78 9.32 -6.25
N PRO A 279 -2.80 8.61 -6.77
CA PRO A 279 -3.85 7.99 -5.97
C PRO A 279 -3.27 7.09 -4.89
N LEU A 280 -3.80 7.20 -3.66
CA LEU A 280 -3.32 6.44 -2.52
C LEU A 280 -3.68 4.96 -2.68
N VAL A 281 -2.66 4.13 -2.75
CA VAL A 281 -2.84 2.71 -3.04
C VAL A 281 -3.62 2.02 -1.94
N ASP A 282 -4.63 1.24 -2.33
CA ASP A 282 -5.55 0.54 -1.44
C ASP A 282 -6.23 1.44 -0.40
N LEU A 283 -6.33 2.75 -0.69
CA LEU A 283 -6.81 3.79 0.22
C LEU A 283 -5.98 3.91 1.50
N ILE A 284 -4.78 3.34 1.54
CA ILE A 284 -3.88 3.45 2.69
C ILE A 284 -3.17 4.81 2.63
N TYR A 285 -3.31 5.60 3.70
CA TYR A 285 -2.78 6.95 3.77
C TYR A 285 -2.14 7.24 5.12
N PHE A 286 -1.41 8.34 5.16
CA PHE A 286 -0.77 8.88 6.35
C PHE A 286 -1.17 10.34 6.48
N TRP A 287 -1.84 10.68 7.57
CA TRP A 287 -2.34 12.02 7.82
C TRP A 287 -1.22 12.91 8.38
N LYS A 288 -0.99 14.05 7.74
CA LYS A 288 -0.04 15.07 8.21
C LYS A 288 -0.43 16.44 7.63
N ASP A 289 -0.38 17.46 8.46
CA ASP A 289 -0.65 18.86 8.08
C ASP A 289 -2.02 19.02 7.36
N ASN A 290 -3.06 18.36 7.90
CA ASN A 290 -4.42 18.34 7.36
C ASN A 290 -4.55 17.80 5.92
N ALA A 291 -3.59 17.01 5.46
CA ALA A 291 -3.58 16.42 4.14
C ALA A 291 -3.21 14.93 4.17
N PRO A 292 -3.68 14.14 3.18
CA PRO A 292 -3.29 12.75 3.03
C PRO A 292 -1.94 12.62 2.30
N TRP A 293 -1.06 11.77 2.85
CA TRP A 293 0.24 11.44 2.29
C TRP A 293 0.35 9.94 2.02
N CYS A 294 1.16 9.55 1.04
CA CYS A 294 1.59 8.15 0.93
C CYS A 294 2.69 7.86 1.98
N GLY A 295 2.81 6.60 2.39
CA GLY A 295 3.78 6.21 3.43
C GLY A 295 5.22 6.63 3.12
N ARG A 296 5.63 6.51 1.85
CA ARG A 296 6.97 6.93 1.40
C ARG A 296 7.25 8.40 1.70
N HIS A 297 6.33 9.28 1.34
CA HIS A 297 6.51 10.73 1.46
C HIS A 297 6.26 11.22 2.88
N TYR A 298 5.33 10.60 3.62
CA TYR A 298 5.19 10.84 5.05
C TYR A 298 6.50 10.53 5.78
N CYS A 299 7.04 9.32 5.60
CA CYS A 299 8.29 8.90 6.22
C CYS A 299 9.48 9.78 5.82
N GLU A 300 9.57 10.15 4.54
CA GLU A 300 10.62 11.04 4.04
C GLU A 300 10.55 12.46 4.64
N SER A 301 9.33 12.94 4.97
CA SER A 301 9.14 14.23 5.64
C SER A 301 9.60 14.23 7.09
N MET A 302 9.64 13.06 7.73
CA MET A 302 10.08 12.89 9.12
C MET A 302 11.57 12.52 9.21
N ARG A 303 12.08 11.74 8.25
CA ARG A 303 13.50 11.34 8.16
C ARG A 303 13.96 11.32 6.70
N PRO A 304 15.08 11.98 6.36
CA PRO A 304 15.52 12.04 4.97
C PRO A 304 15.90 10.67 4.43
N ARG A 305 15.52 10.41 3.19
CA ARG A 305 15.81 9.17 2.49
C ARG A 305 17.20 9.19 1.87
N CYS A 306 17.96 8.11 2.00
CA CYS A 306 19.27 7.98 1.36
C CYS A 306 19.12 7.84 -0.18
N SER A 307 19.70 8.75 -0.96
CA SER A 307 19.69 8.71 -2.44
C SER A 307 20.38 7.46 -3.03
N GLY A 308 21.22 6.80 -2.23
CA GLY A 308 21.84 5.54 -2.59
C GLY A 308 20.89 4.36 -2.36
N CYS A 309 20.68 3.98 -1.11
CA CYS A 309 19.98 2.75 -0.76
C CYS A 309 18.47 2.89 -0.59
N ASP A 310 17.93 4.09 -0.74
CA ASP A 310 16.49 4.42 -0.63
C ASP A 310 15.87 4.18 0.76
N GLU A 311 16.68 3.95 1.78
CA GLU A 311 16.25 3.69 3.17
C GLU A 311 16.28 5.00 4.00
N ILE A 312 15.36 5.15 4.97
CA ILE A 312 15.26 6.33 5.87
C ILE A 312 15.97 6.13 7.22
N TRP A 313 16.34 4.90 7.55
CA TRP A 313 16.88 4.52 8.87
C TRP A 313 18.42 4.61 8.94
N LYS A 314 19.05 5.21 7.93
CA LYS A 314 20.50 5.46 7.90
C LYS A 314 20.77 6.95 8.00
N LEU A 315 20.92 7.45 9.21
CA LEU A 315 21.34 8.83 9.45
C LEU A 315 22.76 8.87 10.05
N ARG A 316 23.67 9.41 9.23
CA ARG A 316 24.96 10.05 9.59
C ARG A 316 26.11 9.17 10.14
N HIS A 317 26.84 8.59 9.19
CA HIS A 317 28.32 8.70 9.20
C HIS A 317 28.92 9.29 7.91
N LYS A 318 28.12 9.66 6.89
CA LYS A 318 28.65 10.17 5.60
C LYS A 318 28.24 11.59 5.21
N ALA A 319 27.37 12.26 5.96
CA ALA A 319 26.97 13.63 5.64
C ALA A 319 28.02 14.72 5.99
N ILE A 320 29.17 14.36 6.57
CA ILE A 320 30.29 15.30 6.83
C ILE A 320 31.37 15.25 5.73
N LYS A 321 31.33 14.27 4.80
CA LYS A 321 32.38 14.13 3.76
C LYS A 321 32.03 14.71 2.38
N GLN A 322 30.94 15.46 2.25
CA GLN A 322 30.60 16.16 0.99
C GLN A 322 30.74 17.69 1.06
N SER A 323 31.06 18.28 2.22
CA SER A 323 31.42 19.70 2.34
C SER A 323 32.91 20.00 2.12
N HIS A 324 33.76 18.97 1.98
CA HIS A 324 35.20 19.13 1.69
C HIS A 324 35.55 19.03 0.19
N ALA A 325 34.56 18.95 -0.70
CA ALA A 325 34.78 18.83 -2.15
C ALA A 325 34.56 20.14 -2.94
N THR A 326 34.32 21.26 -2.27
CA THR A 326 34.37 22.60 -2.88
C THR A 326 35.55 23.36 -2.30
N GLY A 327 36.72 23.10 -2.86
CA GLY A 327 37.90 23.92 -2.62
C GLY A 327 37.66 25.35 -3.07
N LYS A 328 37.78 26.29 -2.13
CA LYS A 328 38.28 27.63 -2.43
C LYS A 328 39.55 27.82 -1.62
N TYR A 329 40.67 27.75 -2.33
CA TYR A 329 41.92 28.39 -1.94
C TYR A 329 41.64 29.88 -1.70
N LEU A 330 41.98 30.37 -0.51
CA LEU A 330 42.59 31.69 -0.36
C LEU A 330 43.73 31.53 0.64
N SER A 331 44.93 31.77 0.12
CA SER A 331 46.22 31.77 0.78
C SER A 331 46.33 32.88 1.83
N GLU A 332 47.14 32.60 2.85
CA GLU A 332 47.61 33.53 3.87
C GLU A 332 48.47 34.68 3.32
N ASN A 333 48.61 35.70 4.19
CA ASN A 333 49.65 36.72 4.30
C ASN A 333 49.57 38.00 3.45
N SER A 334 49.11 39.08 4.10
CA SER A 334 49.87 40.33 4.34
C SER A 334 49.23 41.09 5.49
#